data_AF-A0A945Z0L3-F1
#
_entry.id   AF-A0A945Z0L3-F1
#
_cell.length_a   1.000
_cell.length_b   1.000
_cell.length_c   1.000
_cell.angle_alpha   90.00
_cell.angle_beta   90.00
_cell.angle_gamma   90.00
#
_symmetry.space_group_name_H-M   'P 1'
#
loop_
_entity.id
_entity.type
_entity.pdbx_description
1 polymer ?
#
loop_
_entity_poly.entity_id
_entity_poly.type
_entity_poly.pdbx_seq_one_letter_code
_entity_poly.pdbx_strand_id
1 'polypeptide(L)'
;MRPFQYYCNRIVQEFDLPPWLFGYRYLPIVHPEDYTKRVHSKDETKSTFKIVEPETVIKNALPCNIDNANKLCLKRFENYPFAFSDVPLLEVGPTWIATIYDCYILRYRDEWKNDFYAIVSSDKRSIAYPGVVYRPEHAQSLRRSKECRNFEKGTWLFGMWYRNYFLWLLTYVSRLMLAMETGCSDEILFPGESALSSYNIRTIERLRIPMKNIMPYDEVVWHVDKLTLVHQDPFRGDRLRKFRGFVSNNTNRSPWRKVFVNREKAQFRRL
;
A
#
# COMPACT_ATOMS: atom_id res chain seq x y z
N MET A 1 -15.22 -19.59 -8.93
CA MET A 1 -15.41 -19.30 -7.48
C MET A 1 -15.49 -17.80 -7.12
N ARG A 2 -14.88 -16.85 -7.84
CA ARG A 2 -14.95 -15.40 -7.53
C ARG A 2 -16.36 -14.73 -7.55
N PRO A 3 -17.34 -15.14 -8.39
CA PRO A 3 -18.63 -14.44 -8.47
C PRO A 3 -19.48 -14.54 -7.20
N PHE A 4 -19.46 -15.72 -6.56
CA PHE A 4 -20.27 -16.00 -5.37
C PHE A 4 -19.78 -15.19 -4.16
N GLN A 5 -18.47 -15.12 -3.98
CA GLN A 5 -17.85 -14.37 -2.89
C GLN A 5 -18.09 -12.85 -3.01
N TYR A 6 -18.06 -12.33 -4.24
CA TYR A 6 -18.43 -10.95 -4.52
C TYR A 6 -19.89 -10.67 -4.14
N TYR A 7 -20.81 -11.57 -4.51
CA TYR A 7 -22.23 -11.44 -4.20
C TYR A 7 -22.51 -11.48 -2.68
N CYS A 8 -21.90 -12.41 -1.94
CA CYS A 8 -22.05 -12.50 -0.49
C CYS A 8 -21.48 -11.27 0.23
N ASN A 9 -20.31 -10.77 -0.19
CA ASN A 9 -19.77 -9.51 0.35
C ASN A 9 -20.72 -8.35 0.11
N ARG A 10 -21.34 -8.27 -1.07
CA ARG A 10 -22.32 -7.22 -1.40
C ARG A 10 -23.53 -7.30 -0.50
N ILE A 11 -24.10 -8.49 -0.27
CA ILE A 11 -25.25 -8.66 0.65
C ILE A 11 -24.88 -8.26 2.07
N VAL A 12 -23.73 -8.70 2.59
CA VAL A 12 -23.31 -8.33 3.95
C VAL A 12 -23.13 -6.82 4.09
N GLN A 13 -22.62 -6.16 3.04
CA GLN A 13 -22.49 -4.71 3.00
C GLN A 13 -23.83 -3.98 2.90
N GLU A 14 -24.72 -4.45 2.04
CA GLU A 14 -26.02 -3.82 1.75
C GLU A 14 -26.99 -3.93 2.93
N PHE A 15 -26.97 -5.04 3.66
CA PHE A 15 -27.88 -5.32 4.77
C PHE A 15 -27.23 -5.22 6.16
N ASP A 16 -25.98 -4.75 6.25
CA ASP A 16 -25.17 -4.62 7.49
C ASP A 16 -25.24 -5.86 8.41
N LEU A 17 -25.20 -7.05 7.80
CA LEU A 17 -25.37 -8.30 8.53
C LEU A 17 -24.17 -8.57 9.45
N PRO A 18 -24.39 -9.03 10.69
CA PRO A 18 -23.30 -9.31 11.61
C PRO A 18 -22.30 -10.35 11.06
N PRO A 19 -20.99 -10.03 10.98
CA PRO A 19 -19.99 -10.91 10.36
C PRO A 19 -19.89 -12.32 10.96
N TRP A 20 -20.20 -12.47 12.25
CA TRP A 20 -20.13 -13.74 12.95
C TRP A 20 -21.13 -14.78 12.41
N LEU A 21 -22.25 -14.35 11.80
CA LEU A 21 -23.22 -15.25 11.17
C LEU A 21 -22.61 -16.05 10.00
N PHE A 22 -21.58 -15.51 9.37
CA PHE A 22 -20.87 -16.13 8.27
C PHE A 22 -19.47 -16.62 8.67
N GLY A 23 -19.25 -16.81 9.98
CA GLY A 23 -17.95 -17.16 10.54
C GLY A 23 -16.87 -16.15 10.17
N TYR A 24 -17.22 -14.87 10.00
CA TYR A 24 -16.32 -13.79 9.55
C TYR A 24 -15.76 -13.95 8.13
N ARG A 25 -16.33 -14.80 7.27
CA ARG A 25 -15.84 -14.94 5.88
C ARG A 25 -15.98 -13.67 5.03
N TYR A 26 -16.89 -12.79 5.44
CA TYR A 26 -17.26 -11.56 4.74
C TYR A 26 -17.24 -10.41 5.74
N LEU A 27 -16.57 -9.31 5.37
CA LEU A 27 -16.53 -8.08 6.15
C LEU A 27 -16.84 -6.90 5.23
N PRO A 28 -17.61 -5.89 5.70
CA PRO A 28 -17.72 -4.62 4.99
C PRO A 28 -16.34 -3.99 4.78
N ILE A 29 -16.07 -3.54 3.56
CA ILE A 29 -14.83 -2.83 3.23
C ILE A 29 -15.12 -1.33 3.29
N VAL A 30 -14.31 -0.57 4.01
CA VAL A 30 -14.48 0.88 4.17
C VAL A 30 -13.19 1.62 3.87
N HIS A 31 -13.30 2.76 3.18
CA HIS A 31 -12.16 3.66 3.02
C HIS A 31 -11.80 4.27 4.39
N PRO A 32 -10.51 4.53 4.70
CA PRO A 32 -10.10 5.11 5.98
C PRO A 32 -10.79 6.44 6.32
N GLU A 33 -11.09 7.25 5.30
CA GLU A 33 -11.84 8.50 5.46
C GLU A 33 -13.28 8.25 5.94
N ASP A 34 -14.00 7.35 5.27
CA ASP A 34 -15.39 7.00 5.62
C ASP A 34 -15.45 6.34 6.99
N TYR A 35 -14.47 5.49 7.31
CA TYR A 35 -14.32 4.91 8.63
C TYR A 35 -14.22 6.02 9.70
N THR A 36 -13.31 6.98 9.49
CA THR A 36 -13.06 8.08 10.42
C THR A 36 -14.32 8.94 10.63
N LYS A 37 -14.99 9.34 9.55
CA LYS A 37 -16.26 10.11 9.62
C LYS A 37 -17.32 9.39 10.45
N ARG A 38 -17.46 8.09 10.25
CA ARG A 38 -18.46 7.25 10.92
C ARG A 38 -18.13 6.99 12.40
N VAL A 39 -16.87 6.79 12.77
CA VAL A 39 -16.53 6.62 14.20
C VAL A 39 -16.68 7.93 14.95
N HIS A 40 -16.35 9.08 14.36
CA HIS A 40 -16.62 10.40 14.94
C HIS A 40 -18.11 10.70 15.12
N SER A 41 -18.98 10.19 14.25
CA SER A 41 -20.42 10.37 14.42
C SER A 41 -21.01 9.51 15.55
N LYS A 42 -20.27 8.51 16.04
CA LYS A 42 -20.73 7.59 17.10
C LYS A 42 -20.10 7.90 18.44
N ASP A 43 -18.83 8.27 18.47
CA ASP A 43 -18.05 8.59 19.67
C ASP A 43 -16.98 9.65 19.34
N GLU A 44 -16.51 10.38 20.35
CA GLU A 44 -15.29 11.21 20.25
C GLU A 44 -14.04 10.33 20.19
N THR A 45 -13.88 9.62 19.08
CA THR A 45 -12.64 8.89 18.79
C THR A 45 -11.55 9.86 18.33
N LYS A 46 -10.28 9.47 18.50
CA LYS A 46 -9.13 10.24 18.00
C LYS A 46 -8.72 9.84 16.58
N SER A 47 -9.53 9.03 15.88
CA SER A 47 -9.23 8.59 14.51
C SER A 47 -9.09 9.80 13.59
N THR A 48 -8.16 9.76 12.65
CA THR A 48 -7.95 10.89 11.74
C THR A 48 -7.80 10.42 10.32
N PHE A 49 -8.17 11.28 9.38
CA PHE A 49 -7.84 11.15 7.97
C PHE A 49 -7.38 12.52 7.48
N LYS A 50 -6.18 12.58 6.92
CA LYS A 50 -5.57 13.81 6.43
C LYS A 50 -5.00 13.60 5.03
N ILE A 51 -5.41 14.44 4.10
CA ILE A 51 -4.74 14.59 2.82
C ILE A 51 -3.48 15.44 3.07
N VAL A 52 -2.31 14.86 2.79
CA VAL A 52 -1.02 15.54 2.86
C VAL A 52 -0.77 16.32 1.57
N GLU A 53 -1.11 15.71 0.44
CA GLU A 53 -1.05 16.36 -0.88
C GLU A 53 -2.30 15.96 -1.67
N PRO A 54 -3.01 16.92 -2.26
CA PRO A 54 -4.22 16.63 -3.04
C PRO A 54 -3.88 15.84 -4.30
N GLU A 55 -4.92 15.27 -4.91
CA GLU A 55 -4.85 14.75 -6.28
C GLU A 55 -4.33 15.84 -7.23
N THR A 56 -3.62 15.41 -8.27
CA THR A 56 -3.01 16.34 -9.23
C THR A 56 -2.74 15.67 -10.57
N VAL A 57 -2.43 16.47 -11.58
CA VAL A 57 -2.01 16.02 -12.90
C VAL A 57 -0.53 16.34 -13.09
N ILE A 58 0.29 15.31 -13.29
CA ILE A 58 1.71 15.46 -13.59
C ILE A 58 1.90 15.53 -15.10
N LYS A 59 2.49 16.63 -15.57
CA LYS A 59 2.87 16.80 -16.97
C LYS A 59 4.21 16.12 -17.25
N ASN A 60 4.23 15.17 -18.17
CA ASN A 60 5.44 14.51 -18.63
C ASN A 60 5.73 14.85 -20.10
N ALA A 61 7.01 14.99 -20.43
CA ALA A 61 7.41 15.15 -21.83
C ALA A 61 7.13 13.86 -22.61
N LEU A 62 6.81 14.02 -23.90
CA LEU A 62 6.75 12.89 -24.82
C LEU A 62 8.15 12.28 -25.01
N PRO A 63 8.24 10.97 -25.29
CA PRO A 63 9.48 10.38 -25.80
C PRO A 63 9.99 11.16 -27.01
N CYS A 64 11.30 11.30 -27.17
CA CYS A 64 11.89 12.14 -28.23
C CYS A 64 11.49 11.70 -29.66
N ASN A 65 11.13 10.43 -29.86
CA ASN A 65 10.66 9.87 -31.13
C ASN A 65 9.15 10.04 -31.36
N ILE A 66 8.43 10.66 -30.42
CA ILE A 66 6.99 10.85 -30.45
C ILE A 66 6.69 12.35 -30.41
N ASP A 67 6.24 12.87 -31.55
CA ASP A 67 5.84 14.28 -31.74
C ASP A 67 4.42 14.59 -31.22
N ASN A 68 3.58 13.56 -31.02
CA ASN A 68 2.17 13.71 -30.65
C ASN A 68 1.73 12.57 -29.71
N ALA A 69 1.02 12.92 -28.63
CA ALA A 69 0.47 11.97 -27.66
C ALA A 69 -0.46 10.91 -28.28
N ASN A 70 -1.14 11.22 -29.39
CA ASN A 70 -2.02 10.29 -30.09
C ASN A 70 -1.28 9.09 -30.71
N LYS A 71 0.05 9.16 -30.84
CA LYS A 71 0.89 8.02 -31.29
C LYS A 71 1.20 7.03 -30.16
N LEU A 72 0.84 7.35 -28.92
CA LEU A 72 1.07 6.47 -27.78
C LEU A 72 0.00 5.36 -27.72
N CYS A 73 0.38 4.21 -27.16
CA CYS A 73 -0.52 3.07 -27.03
C CYS A 73 -1.67 3.39 -26.06
N LEU A 74 -2.90 3.38 -26.59
CA LEU A 74 -4.16 3.57 -25.84
C LEU A 74 -4.57 2.32 -25.04
N LYS A 75 -3.99 1.16 -25.35
CA LYS A 75 -4.37 -0.10 -24.71
C LYS A 75 -3.92 -0.12 -23.25
N ARG A 76 -4.89 -0.24 -22.34
CA ARG A 76 -4.64 -0.63 -20.95
C ARG A 76 -4.29 -2.12 -20.91
N PHE A 77 -3.19 -2.45 -20.25
CA PHE A 77 -2.78 -3.83 -20.03
C PHE A 77 -3.22 -4.23 -18.62
N GLU A 78 -3.77 -5.44 -18.45
CA GLU A 78 -4.49 -5.89 -17.24
C GLU A 78 -3.76 -5.64 -15.91
N ASN A 79 -2.43 -5.66 -15.92
CA ASN A 79 -1.60 -5.47 -14.73
C ASN A 79 -1.21 -4.01 -14.44
N TYR A 80 -1.80 -3.04 -15.16
CA TYR A 80 -1.41 -1.64 -15.06
C TYR A 80 -2.62 -0.71 -15.03
N PRO A 81 -2.60 0.30 -14.16
CA PRO A 81 -3.76 1.18 -13.98
C PRO A 81 -3.94 2.21 -15.12
N PHE A 82 -2.95 2.39 -16.00
CA PHE A 82 -2.95 3.39 -17.08
C PHE A 82 -2.34 2.86 -18.37
N ALA A 83 -2.77 3.46 -19.48
CA ALA A 83 -2.21 3.32 -20.82
C ALA A 83 -1.01 4.28 -21.03
N PHE A 84 -0.25 4.11 -22.11
CA PHE A 84 0.86 5.06 -22.39
C PHE A 84 0.35 6.45 -22.76
N SER A 85 -0.82 6.51 -23.40
CA SER A 85 -1.53 7.75 -23.71
C SER A 85 -1.80 8.62 -22.48
N ASP A 86 -1.86 8.00 -21.30
CA ASP A 86 -2.19 8.71 -20.05
C ASP A 86 -0.94 9.36 -19.44
N VAL A 87 0.28 8.93 -19.84
CA VAL A 87 1.55 9.39 -19.25
C VAL A 87 1.80 10.90 -19.44
N PRO A 88 1.55 11.52 -20.61
CA PRO A 88 1.81 12.95 -20.79
C PRO A 88 1.04 13.85 -19.82
N LEU A 89 -0.17 13.44 -19.43
CA LEU A 89 -1.04 14.11 -18.47
C LEU A 89 -1.48 13.08 -17.43
N LEU A 90 -0.53 12.65 -16.60
CA LEU A 90 -0.75 11.55 -15.68
C LEU A 90 -1.52 12.05 -14.45
N GLU A 91 -2.77 11.58 -14.32
CA GLU A 91 -3.54 11.73 -13.08
C GLU A 91 -2.91 10.91 -11.97
N VAL A 92 -2.69 11.56 -10.83
CA VAL A 92 -2.05 10.95 -9.66
C VAL A 92 -2.92 11.20 -8.44
N GLY A 93 -3.21 10.12 -7.72
CA GLY A 93 -4.06 10.17 -6.54
C GLY A 93 -3.49 11.04 -5.40
N PRO A 94 -4.32 11.32 -4.38
CA PRO A 94 -3.89 12.04 -3.21
C PRO A 94 -2.87 11.24 -2.40
N THR A 95 -1.99 11.97 -1.71
CA THR A 95 -1.16 11.42 -0.64
C THR A 95 -1.90 11.66 0.67
N TRP A 96 -2.05 10.62 1.50
CA TRP A 96 -2.83 10.73 2.72
C TRP A 96 -2.25 9.89 3.86
N ILE A 97 -2.62 10.29 5.07
CA ILE A 97 -2.33 9.58 6.30
C ILE A 97 -3.64 9.39 7.05
N ALA A 98 -3.82 8.20 7.63
CA ALA A 98 -4.97 7.91 8.47
C ALA A 98 -4.53 7.29 9.81
N THR A 99 -5.32 7.50 10.86
CA THR A 99 -5.15 6.82 12.15
C THR A 99 -6.39 5.99 12.47
N ILE A 100 -6.19 4.69 12.62
CA ILE A 100 -7.21 3.71 13.00
C ILE A 100 -6.88 3.24 14.42
N TYR A 101 -7.85 3.33 15.31
CA TYR A 101 -7.71 2.83 16.69
C TYR A 101 -8.26 1.42 16.82
N ASP A 102 -7.67 0.67 17.76
CA ASP A 102 -8.09 -0.68 18.16
C ASP A 102 -8.37 -1.59 16.95
N CYS A 103 -7.30 -2.00 16.27
CA CYS A 103 -7.43 -2.79 15.04
C CYS A 103 -6.51 -4.00 15.04
N TYR A 104 -6.82 -4.94 14.15
CA TYR A 104 -6.06 -6.14 13.92
C TYR A 104 -5.42 -6.11 12.53
N ILE A 105 -4.12 -6.39 12.46
CA ILE A 105 -3.44 -6.72 11.21
C ILE A 105 -3.37 -8.24 11.12
N LEU A 106 -4.17 -8.79 10.22
CA LEU A 106 -4.24 -10.22 9.96
C LEU A 106 -3.29 -10.57 8.84
N ARG A 107 -2.65 -11.74 8.95
CA ARG A 107 -1.85 -12.34 7.89
C ARG A 107 -2.45 -13.69 7.48
N TYR A 108 -2.48 -13.91 6.18
CA TYR A 108 -2.69 -15.20 5.56
C TYR A 108 -1.53 -15.46 4.59
N ARG A 109 -1.08 -16.70 4.50
CA ARG A 109 -0.06 -17.11 3.53
C ARG A 109 -0.62 -18.20 2.63
N ASP A 110 -0.46 -18.03 1.32
CA ASP A 110 -0.89 -19.04 0.35
C ASP A 110 0.14 -20.19 0.20
N GLU A 111 -0.21 -21.16 -0.63
CA GLU A 111 0.62 -22.32 -0.97
C GLU A 111 1.97 -21.94 -1.63
N TRP A 112 2.05 -20.78 -2.25
CA TRP A 112 3.27 -20.24 -2.88
C TRP A 112 4.09 -19.37 -1.93
N LYS A 113 3.73 -19.34 -0.64
CA LYS A 113 4.37 -18.55 0.40
C LYS A 113 4.27 -17.04 0.19
N ASN A 114 3.25 -16.56 -0.53
CA ASN A 114 2.95 -15.14 -0.61
C ASN A 114 2.17 -14.70 0.63
N ASP A 115 2.58 -13.56 1.19
CA ASP A 115 1.87 -12.96 2.31
C ASP A 115 0.73 -12.07 1.80
N PHE A 116 -0.47 -12.29 2.36
CA PHE A 116 -1.63 -11.44 2.23
C PHE A 116 -1.97 -10.87 3.59
N TYR A 117 -2.22 -9.57 3.63
CA TYR A 117 -2.57 -8.86 4.84
C TYR A 117 -3.99 -8.30 4.73
N ALA A 118 -4.64 -8.17 5.89
CA ALA A 118 -5.87 -7.45 6.06
C ALA A 118 -5.80 -6.59 7.33
N ILE A 119 -6.37 -5.39 7.29
CA ILE A 119 -6.53 -4.54 8.47
C ILE A 119 -8.01 -4.56 8.82
N VAL A 120 -8.34 -5.00 10.04
CA VAL A 120 -9.71 -5.14 10.52
C VAL A 120 -9.90 -4.30 11.78
N SER A 121 -10.82 -3.35 11.76
CA SER A 121 -11.17 -2.55 12.93
C SER A 121 -11.86 -3.39 14.03
N SER A 122 -11.89 -2.88 15.25
CA SER A 122 -12.58 -3.50 16.39
C SER A 122 -14.06 -3.81 16.11
N ASP A 123 -14.73 -2.92 15.37
CA ASP A 123 -16.12 -3.07 14.95
C ASP A 123 -16.30 -3.93 13.67
N LYS A 124 -15.28 -4.73 13.34
CA LYS A 124 -15.33 -5.79 12.32
C LYS A 124 -15.55 -5.27 10.90
N ARG A 125 -14.88 -4.19 10.53
CA ARG A 125 -14.79 -3.73 9.14
C ARG A 125 -13.37 -3.88 8.61
N SER A 126 -13.24 -4.27 7.35
CA SER A 126 -11.95 -4.27 6.67
C SER A 126 -11.63 -2.85 6.23
N ILE A 127 -10.49 -2.33 6.68
CA ILE A 127 -9.99 -1.03 6.23
C ILE A 127 -9.35 -1.20 4.86
N ALA A 128 -9.84 -0.45 3.87
CA ALA A 128 -9.31 -0.46 2.52
C ALA A 128 -7.91 0.19 2.51
N TYR A 129 -6.92 -0.55 2.03
CA TYR A 129 -5.57 -0.04 1.83
C TYR A 129 -4.94 -0.71 0.61
N PRO A 130 -4.22 -0.01 -0.27
CA PRO A 130 -3.74 -0.60 -1.52
C PRO A 130 -2.85 -1.83 -1.32
N GLY A 131 -3.30 -2.96 -1.87
CA GLY A 131 -2.63 -4.25 -1.70
C GLY A 131 -2.88 -4.93 -0.35
N VAL A 132 -3.83 -4.45 0.44
CA VAL A 132 -4.30 -5.07 1.69
C VAL A 132 -5.80 -5.32 1.52
N VAL A 133 -6.18 -6.59 1.52
CA VAL A 133 -7.56 -7.00 1.19
C VAL A 133 -7.95 -8.14 2.09
N TYR A 134 -9.08 -7.98 2.78
CA TYR A 134 -9.65 -9.08 3.54
C TYR A 134 -10.10 -10.22 2.62
N ARG A 135 -9.81 -11.44 3.06
CA ARG A 135 -10.11 -12.68 2.35
C ARG A 135 -10.65 -13.71 3.34
N PRO A 136 -11.49 -14.66 2.92
CA PRO A 136 -12.08 -15.67 3.79
C PRO A 136 -11.05 -16.47 4.59
N GLU A 137 -9.85 -16.64 4.06
CA GLU A 137 -8.74 -17.34 4.71
C GLU A 137 -8.26 -16.59 5.97
N HIS A 138 -8.40 -15.26 6.02
CA HIS A 138 -8.12 -14.48 7.22
C HIS A 138 -9.14 -14.71 8.35
N ALA A 139 -10.32 -15.25 8.04
CA ALA A 139 -11.37 -15.46 9.04
C ALA A 139 -10.92 -16.44 10.13
N GLN A 140 -10.05 -17.40 9.80
CA GLN A 140 -9.49 -18.30 10.81
C GLN A 140 -8.57 -17.55 11.77
N SER A 141 -7.69 -16.69 11.27
CA SER A 141 -6.82 -15.83 12.10
C SER A 141 -7.65 -14.91 12.99
N LEU A 142 -8.70 -14.29 12.44
CA LEU A 142 -9.60 -13.41 13.20
C LEU A 142 -10.34 -14.16 14.33
N ARG A 143 -10.79 -15.41 14.09
CA ARG A 143 -11.41 -16.23 15.15
C ARG A 143 -10.41 -16.66 16.24
N ARG A 144 -9.12 -16.74 15.91
CA ARG A 144 -8.02 -17.12 16.81
C ARG A 144 -7.34 -15.92 17.47
N SER A 145 -7.89 -14.71 17.36
CA SER A 145 -7.26 -13.46 17.82
C SER A 145 -6.98 -13.36 19.34
N LYS A 146 -7.30 -14.39 20.13
CA LYS A 146 -7.00 -14.44 21.57
C LYS A 146 -5.50 -14.53 21.88
N GLU A 147 -4.68 -14.95 20.92
CA GLU A 147 -3.22 -15.05 21.03
C GLU A 147 -2.52 -14.06 20.08
N CYS A 148 -2.92 -12.79 20.12
CA CYS A 148 -2.28 -11.75 19.32
C CYS A 148 -1.20 -11.01 20.12
N ARG A 149 -0.12 -10.62 19.44
CA ARG A 149 0.81 -9.63 19.97
C ARG A 149 0.20 -8.25 19.88
N ASN A 150 0.35 -7.49 20.97
CA ASN A 150 -0.21 -6.15 21.10
C ASN A 150 0.87 -5.09 20.86
N PHE A 151 0.50 -4.03 20.17
CA PHE A 151 1.31 -2.84 19.95
C PHE A 151 0.50 -1.60 20.33
N GLU A 152 1.04 -0.77 21.21
CA GLU A 152 0.41 0.50 21.58
C GLU A 152 0.26 1.43 20.35
N LYS A 153 1.25 1.39 19.45
CA LYS A 153 1.25 2.18 18.22
C LYS A 153 2.03 1.47 17.13
N GLY A 154 1.68 1.76 15.88
CA GLY A 154 2.41 1.28 14.73
C GLY A 154 2.11 2.04 13.46
N THR A 155 3.01 1.96 12.49
CA THR A 155 2.82 2.52 11.14
C THR A 155 2.82 1.40 10.12
N TRP A 156 1.76 1.32 9.31
CA TRP A 156 1.66 0.35 8.22
C TRP A 156 1.69 1.06 6.87
N LEU A 157 2.61 0.60 6.02
CA LEU A 157 2.79 1.11 4.66
C LEU A 157 2.80 0.01 3.59
N PHE A 158 2.80 -1.26 4.00
CA PHE A 158 2.99 -2.43 3.14
C PHE A 158 1.67 -2.88 2.48
N GLY A 159 1.74 -3.35 1.25
CA GLY A 159 0.64 -4.01 0.55
C GLY A 159 1.17 -5.30 -0.10
N MET A 160 0.51 -5.81 -1.13
CA MET A 160 1.05 -6.93 -1.91
C MET A 160 2.34 -6.54 -2.64
N TRP A 161 3.18 -7.55 -2.89
CA TRP A 161 4.36 -7.45 -3.77
C TRP A 161 5.45 -6.46 -3.34
N TYR A 162 5.63 -6.22 -2.03
CA TYR A 162 6.80 -5.46 -1.52
C TYR A 162 8.16 -6.13 -1.81
N ARG A 163 8.13 -7.42 -2.20
CA ARG A 163 9.28 -8.21 -2.70
C ARG A 163 9.55 -8.04 -4.19
N ASN A 164 8.74 -7.27 -4.91
CA ASN A 164 9.01 -6.91 -6.30
C ASN A 164 9.88 -5.64 -6.33
N TYR A 165 11.05 -5.70 -6.95
CA TYR A 165 12.01 -4.59 -6.94
C TYR A 165 11.44 -3.28 -7.52
N PHE A 166 10.68 -3.37 -8.62
CA PHE A 166 10.07 -2.21 -9.26
C PHE A 166 9.01 -1.57 -8.35
N LEU A 167 8.13 -2.37 -7.75
CA LEU A 167 7.11 -1.88 -6.82
C LEU A 167 7.71 -1.41 -5.50
N TRP A 168 8.80 -2.03 -5.03
CA TRP A 168 9.57 -1.54 -3.90
C TRP A 168 10.00 -0.10 -4.11
N LEU A 169 10.69 0.15 -5.22
CA LEU A 169 11.19 1.47 -5.53
C LEU A 169 10.04 2.45 -5.74
N LEU A 170 9.04 2.11 -6.54
CA LEU A 170 7.99 3.06 -6.92
C LEU A 170 7.01 3.37 -5.77
N THR A 171 6.59 2.34 -5.03
CA THR A 171 5.49 2.42 -4.06
C THR A 171 5.98 2.52 -2.62
N TYR A 172 6.96 1.71 -2.24
CA TYR A 172 7.29 1.53 -0.81
C TYR A 172 8.36 2.50 -0.35
N VAL A 173 9.37 2.79 -1.18
CA VAL A 173 10.37 3.82 -0.88
C VAL A 173 9.71 5.19 -0.72
N SER A 174 8.77 5.54 -1.59
CA SER A 174 8.04 6.80 -1.49
C SER A 174 7.22 6.89 -0.20
N ARG A 175 6.56 5.82 0.22
CA ARG A 175 5.86 5.74 1.52
C ARG A 175 6.80 5.76 2.73
N LEU A 176 7.96 5.12 2.66
CA LEU A 176 9.00 5.19 3.71
C LEU A 176 9.47 6.64 3.88
N MET A 177 9.78 7.31 2.77
CA MET A 177 10.14 8.73 2.75
C MET A 177 9.03 9.61 3.33
N LEU A 178 7.76 9.35 2.97
CA LEU A 178 6.61 10.06 3.55
C LEU A 178 6.51 9.83 5.06
N ALA A 179 6.66 8.59 5.52
CA ALA A 179 6.64 8.26 6.95
C ALA A 179 7.76 8.99 7.71
N MET A 180 8.94 9.18 7.12
CA MET A 180 10.00 10.00 7.70
C MET A 180 9.61 11.48 7.76
N GLU A 181 9.09 12.04 6.67
CA GLU A 181 8.66 13.44 6.59
C GLU A 181 7.55 13.77 7.61
N THR A 182 6.72 12.80 7.97
CA THR A 182 5.61 12.98 8.91
C THR A 182 5.88 12.45 10.31
N GLY A 183 7.11 12.04 10.63
CA GLY A 183 7.49 11.57 11.96
C GLY A 183 6.86 10.23 12.37
N CYS A 184 6.46 9.41 11.39
CA CYS A 184 5.82 8.10 11.62
C CYS A 184 6.76 6.91 11.38
N SER A 185 8.04 7.15 11.06
CA SER A 185 8.99 6.11 10.64
C SER A 185 9.53 5.23 11.76
N ASP A 186 9.50 5.69 13.02
CA ASP A 186 10.13 4.95 14.13
C ASP A 186 9.34 3.73 14.60
N GLU A 187 8.06 3.67 14.23
CA GLU A 187 7.10 2.64 14.66
C GLU A 187 6.61 1.80 13.49
N ILE A 188 7.37 1.73 12.39
CA ILE A 188 6.96 0.95 11.22
C ILE A 188 6.85 -0.53 11.61
N LEU A 189 5.67 -1.08 11.32
CA LEU A 189 5.34 -2.48 11.49
C LEU A 189 5.77 -3.22 10.20
N PHE A 190 6.90 -3.92 10.27
CA PHE A 190 7.49 -4.61 9.13
C PHE A 190 6.86 -5.99 8.93
N PRO A 191 6.66 -6.43 7.67
CA PRO A 191 6.43 -7.83 7.39
C PRO A 191 7.65 -8.63 7.86
N GLY A 192 7.47 -9.93 8.09
CA GLY A 192 8.54 -10.74 8.67
C GLY A 192 9.86 -10.69 7.92
N GLU A 193 10.97 -10.78 8.65
CA GLU A 193 12.32 -10.55 8.11
C GLU A 193 12.62 -11.46 6.92
N SER A 194 12.22 -12.74 7.00
CA SER A 194 12.37 -13.71 5.90
C SER A 194 11.62 -13.31 4.63
N ALA A 195 10.64 -12.41 4.73
CA ALA A 195 9.88 -11.90 3.62
C ALA A 195 10.51 -10.64 3.01
N LEU A 196 11.40 -9.95 3.72
CA LEU A 196 12.17 -8.83 3.20
C LEU A 196 13.37 -9.34 2.40
N SER A 197 13.49 -8.88 1.16
CA SER A 197 14.68 -9.14 0.35
C SER A 197 15.87 -8.26 0.79
N SER A 198 17.07 -8.64 0.37
CA SER A 198 18.31 -7.90 0.68
C SER A 198 18.26 -6.43 0.25
N TYR A 199 17.60 -6.11 -0.86
CA TYR A 199 17.45 -4.71 -1.30
C TYR A 199 16.41 -3.95 -0.48
N ASN A 200 15.38 -4.63 0.07
CA ASN A 200 14.45 -3.99 1.01
C ASN A 200 15.23 -3.53 2.25
N ILE A 201 15.96 -4.47 2.88
CA ILE A 201 16.73 -4.25 4.10
C ILE A 201 17.74 -3.12 3.91
N ARG A 202 18.59 -3.19 2.87
CA ARG A 202 19.58 -2.14 2.57
C ARG A 202 18.94 -0.76 2.35
N THR A 203 17.75 -0.72 1.76
CA THR A 203 17.04 0.56 1.58
C THR A 203 16.59 1.14 2.93
N ILE A 204 16.03 0.29 3.80
CA ILE A 204 15.55 0.68 5.14
C ILE A 204 16.73 1.16 6.01
N GLU A 205 17.84 0.42 6.01
CA GLU A 205 19.10 0.78 6.70
C GLU A 205 19.65 2.11 6.19
N ARG A 206 19.66 2.33 4.87
CA ARG A 206 20.17 3.56 4.25
C ARG A 206 19.34 4.79 4.64
N LEU A 207 18.03 4.60 4.82
CA LEU A 207 17.11 5.60 5.33
C LEU A 207 17.20 5.79 6.85
N ARG A 208 18.00 4.96 7.54
CA ARG A 208 18.15 4.95 9.01
C ARG A 208 16.83 4.71 9.74
N ILE A 209 15.93 3.97 9.13
CA ILE A 209 14.65 3.62 9.72
C ILE A 209 14.88 2.40 10.63
N PRO A 210 14.49 2.47 11.92
CA PRO A 210 14.71 1.37 12.85
C PRO A 210 13.76 0.19 12.55
N MET A 211 14.31 -1.01 12.34
CA MET A 211 13.55 -2.24 12.12
C MET A 211 13.20 -2.94 13.45
N LYS A 212 12.52 -2.24 14.36
CA LYS A 212 12.20 -2.77 15.71
C LYS A 212 11.02 -3.74 15.72
N ASN A 213 9.99 -3.45 14.92
CA ASN A 213 8.71 -4.14 14.98
C ASN A 213 8.54 -5.04 13.74
N ILE A 214 9.14 -6.23 13.77
CA ILE A 214 9.09 -7.20 12.66
C ILE A 214 8.10 -8.32 13.00
N MET A 215 7.21 -8.67 12.06
CA MET A 215 6.27 -9.77 12.22
C MET A 215 7.00 -11.12 12.23
N PRO A 216 6.98 -11.88 13.34
CA PRO A 216 7.45 -13.26 13.35
C PRO A 216 6.84 -14.08 12.22
N TYR A 217 7.55 -15.13 11.81
CA TYR A 217 7.17 -15.94 10.66
C TYR A 217 5.83 -16.69 10.86
N ASP A 218 5.59 -17.14 12.08
CA ASP A 218 4.44 -17.90 12.56
C ASP A 218 3.28 -17.02 13.05
N GLU A 219 3.52 -15.73 13.23
CA GLU A 219 2.51 -14.79 13.69
C GLU A 219 1.51 -14.46 12.57
N VAL A 220 0.22 -14.62 12.92
CA VAL A 220 -0.91 -14.45 11.98
C VAL A 220 -1.85 -13.31 12.35
N VAL A 221 -1.71 -12.72 13.54
CA VAL A 221 -2.52 -11.60 14.03
C VAL A 221 -1.69 -10.67 14.89
N TRP A 222 -1.65 -9.40 14.53
CA TRP A 222 -1.25 -8.30 15.40
C TRP A 222 -2.46 -7.51 15.84
N HIS A 223 -2.48 -7.11 17.10
CA HIS A 223 -3.38 -6.07 17.60
C HIS A 223 -2.59 -4.77 17.76
N VAL A 224 -3.20 -3.66 17.34
CA VAL A 224 -2.58 -2.33 17.36
C VAL A 224 -3.59 -1.33 17.91
N ASP A 225 -3.27 -0.73 19.06
CA ASP A 225 -4.14 0.26 19.71
C ASP A 225 -4.26 1.54 18.86
N LYS A 226 -3.15 1.97 18.24
CA LYS A 226 -3.10 3.12 17.33
C LYS A 226 -2.29 2.81 16.07
N LEU A 227 -2.98 2.47 14.99
CA LEU A 227 -2.38 2.20 13.68
C LEU A 227 -2.39 3.45 12.79
N THR A 228 -1.23 3.87 12.33
CA THR A 228 -1.06 4.90 11.31
C THR A 228 -0.91 4.26 9.94
N LEU A 229 -1.77 4.62 8.99
CA LEU A 229 -1.67 4.21 7.60
C LEU A 229 -1.04 5.34 6.79
N VAL A 230 -0.05 5.00 5.98
CA VAL A 230 0.69 5.97 5.16
C VAL A 230 0.57 5.60 3.69
N HIS A 231 -0.15 6.42 2.92
CA HIS A 231 -0.35 6.17 1.50
C HIS A 231 0.19 7.30 0.64
N GLN A 232 0.89 6.90 -0.40
CA GLN A 232 1.23 7.73 -1.54
C GLN A 232 0.97 6.92 -2.82
N ASP A 233 0.44 7.60 -3.82
CA ASP A 233 0.32 7.09 -5.18
C ASP A 233 1.72 6.82 -5.77
N PRO A 234 1.99 5.61 -6.30
CA PRO A 234 3.30 5.22 -6.82
C PRO A 234 3.88 6.19 -7.88
N PHE A 235 3.03 6.90 -8.63
CA PHE A 235 3.47 7.77 -9.72
C PHE A 235 3.80 9.21 -9.29
N ARG A 236 3.62 9.54 -8.01
CA ARG A 236 4.09 10.81 -7.45
C ARG A 236 5.62 10.77 -7.24
N GLY A 237 6.35 11.23 -8.25
CA GLY A 237 7.81 11.08 -8.34
C GLY A 237 8.66 11.94 -7.37
N ASP A 238 8.07 12.90 -6.65
CA ASP A 238 8.82 13.87 -5.82
C ASP A 238 9.72 13.22 -4.78
N ARG A 239 9.19 12.28 -4.00
CA ARG A 239 9.97 11.59 -2.96
C ARG A 239 11.02 10.64 -3.54
N LEU A 240 10.78 10.08 -4.73
CA LEU A 240 11.78 9.26 -5.42
C LEU A 240 12.93 10.09 -5.98
N ARG A 241 12.65 11.32 -6.43
CA ARG A 241 13.70 12.30 -6.78
C ARG A 241 14.57 12.62 -5.56
N LYS A 242 13.96 12.85 -4.40
CA LYS A 242 14.71 13.04 -3.14
C LYS A 242 15.52 11.79 -2.78
N PHE A 243 14.91 10.60 -2.83
CA PHE A 243 15.58 9.32 -2.53
C PHE A 243 16.81 9.07 -3.42
N ARG A 244 16.75 9.45 -4.71
CA ARG A 244 17.91 9.42 -5.59
C ARG A 244 19.09 10.19 -5.00
N GLY A 245 18.86 11.32 -4.35
CA GLY A 245 19.89 12.07 -3.62
C GLY A 245 20.52 11.27 -2.49
N PHE A 246 19.71 10.55 -1.69
CA PHE A 246 20.19 9.70 -0.59
C PHE A 246 21.08 8.53 -1.05
N VAL A 247 20.72 7.91 -2.18
CA VAL A 247 21.42 6.72 -2.70
C VAL A 247 22.64 7.09 -3.52
N SER A 248 22.58 8.18 -4.29
CA SER A 248 23.60 8.44 -5.32
C SER A 248 24.96 8.85 -4.78
N ASN A 249 25.11 9.21 -3.49
CA ASN A 249 26.37 9.67 -2.85
C ASN A 249 27.12 10.76 -3.65
N ASN A 250 26.51 11.32 -4.69
CA ASN A 250 27.13 12.15 -5.71
C ASN A 250 26.52 13.54 -5.62
N THR A 251 27.12 14.35 -4.77
CA THR A 251 27.06 15.79 -4.92
C THR A 251 27.87 16.15 -6.18
N ASN A 252 27.20 16.78 -7.15
CA ASN A 252 27.78 17.55 -8.27
C ASN A 252 28.40 16.83 -9.48
N ARG A 253 28.30 15.50 -9.64
CA ARG A 253 28.74 14.89 -10.91
C ARG A 253 27.70 15.11 -12.01
N SER A 254 28.06 15.91 -13.02
CA SER A 254 27.23 16.11 -14.21
C SER A 254 26.85 14.76 -14.85
N PRO A 255 25.60 14.58 -15.32
CA PRO A 255 25.19 13.37 -16.02
C PRO A 255 26.14 13.09 -17.19
N TRP A 256 26.90 12.01 -17.11
CA TRP A 256 27.95 11.67 -18.09
C TRP A 256 27.50 10.63 -19.11
N ARG A 257 26.35 9.98 -18.88
CA ARG A 257 25.78 8.97 -19.77
C ARG A 257 24.26 9.10 -19.84
N LYS A 258 23.74 9.14 -21.07
CA LYS A 258 22.31 8.95 -21.35
C LYS A 258 22.09 7.47 -21.66
N VAL A 259 21.07 6.87 -21.04
CA VAL A 259 20.62 5.51 -21.36
C VAL A 259 19.32 5.63 -22.14
N PHE A 260 19.33 5.15 -23.38
CA PHE A 260 18.15 5.07 -24.22
C PHE A 260 17.55 3.68 -24.09
N VAL A 261 16.22 3.60 -23.96
CA VAL A 261 15.48 2.34 -23.89
C VAL A 261 14.57 2.27 -25.11
N ASN A 262 14.79 1.29 -25.98
CA ASN A 262 13.89 0.96 -27.09
C ASN A 262 13.02 -0.23 -26.65
N ARG A 263 11.69 -0.14 -26.88
CA ARG A 263 10.72 -1.19 -26.57
C ARG A 263 9.92 -1.65 -27.80
N GLU A 264 10.39 -1.37 -29.00
CA GLU A 264 9.74 -1.73 -30.27
C GLU A 264 9.43 -3.23 -30.37
N LYS A 265 10.36 -4.08 -29.91
CA LYS A 265 10.21 -5.55 -29.90
C LYS A 265 9.55 -6.10 -28.63
N ALA A 266 9.07 -5.26 -27.72
CA ALA A 266 8.44 -5.73 -26.49
C ALA A 266 7.07 -6.38 -26.78
N GLN A 267 6.75 -7.45 -26.05
CA GLN A 267 5.44 -8.13 -26.14
C GLN A 267 4.29 -7.23 -25.68
N PHE A 268 4.57 -6.41 -24.66
CA PHE A 268 3.65 -5.41 -24.13
C PHE A 268 4.35 -4.07 -24.07
N ARG A 269 3.57 -2.98 -24.12
CA ARG A 269 4.09 -1.64 -23.84
C ARG A 269 5.21 -1.22 -24.82
N ARG A 270 4.94 -1.28 -26.13
CA ARG A 270 5.89 -0.90 -27.18
C ARG A 270 6.09 0.61 -27.22
N LEU A 271 7.34 1.04 -27.39
CA LEU A 271 7.79 2.44 -27.41
C LEU A 271 9.07 2.58 -28.24
#